data_AF-A0A4V2ESY9-F1
#
_entry.id   AF-A0A4V2ESY9-F1
#
_cell.length_a   1.000
_cell.length_b   1.000
_cell.length_c   1.000
_cell.angle_alpha   90.00
_cell.angle_beta   90.00
_cell.angle_gamma   90.00
#
_symmetry.space_group_name_H-M   'P 1'
#
loop_
_entity.id
_entity.type
_entity.pdbx_description
1 polymer ?
#
loop_
_entity_poly.entity_id
_entity_poly.type
_entity_poly.pdbx_seq_one_letter_code
_entity_poly.pdbx_strand_id
1 'polypeptide(L)'
;MSGFRKALATVLALAAVGTGVSFALAGSRPAEAATSFADVKCEGAARMFQLRADGRELWYASVGDPAGRYPQFYNWRRVYEFGASRPALAVAAHAVSGGSAKLFVTDRDGGLRFYDFDLGSTSIKGVRDLRTGSANDRGPYDFSRLASDGKRLYGSKDGKLFVMTSVSSTRAPTAPAYVKSIGYPLALWGNAGSDQELMYTDSSGALRAVDVSFSSGWDATISTVRSTGWDQAGIGSPGAGVVFRDVPNHLWRHLIDLPAKGTGTAISDHTTVANVNTLSLPLTVAPDVCSQVTGSNVVAIARGQLGVEEGPEADKYFSWAWPGLHTDRDSWCAAFVSWVVNHKAHVTTYKSAAVGDWVNTAKADGSNLNRVSTPRAGDLIAFDWDGNGDYAYPNRHIGIVDHVDRDGVIHTIEGNWGPAGDGWVHRDTHNPATARYHMLYIRIE
;
A
#
# COMPACT_ATOMS: atom_id res chain seq x y z
N MET A 1 -55.13 38.75 -1.88
CA MET A 1 -56.58 38.52 -1.71
C MET A 1 -56.88 37.05 -2.00
N SER A 2 -57.50 36.38 -1.03
CA SER A 2 -58.27 35.10 -1.07
C SER A 2 -58.02 34.12 -2.23
N GLY A 3 -57.61 32.86 -2.04
CA GLY A 3 -57.85 31.96 -0.92
C GLY A 3 -59.17 31.19 -1.11
N PHE A 4 -59.08 29.86 -1.11
CA PHE A 4 -59.99 28.83 -0.56
C PHE A 4 -59.86 27.53 -1.39
N ARG A 5 -59.92 26.29 -0.87
CA ARG A 5 -59.62 25.61 0.41
C ARG A 5 -60.20 24.18 0.25
N LYS A 6 -59.60 23.22 0.99
CA LYS A 6 -60.12 21.89 1.41
C LYS A 6 -60.02 20.76 0.36
N ALA A 7 -59.74 19.50 0.73
CA ALA A 7 -59.92 18.86 2.03
C ALA A 7 -58.82 17.83 2.37
N LEU A 8 -58.60 17.74 3.68
CA LEU A 8 -57.79 16.79 4.44
C LEU A 8 -58.65 15.54 4.73
N ALA A 9 -58.05 14.35 4.71
CA ALA A 9 -58.56 13.19 5.45
C ALA A 9 -57.38 12.37 5.96
N THR A 10 -57.15 12.49 7.27
CA THR A 10 -56.27 11.65 8.07
C THR A 10 -57.07 10.45 8.60
N VAL A 11 -56.34 9.39 8.98
CA VAL A 11 -56.62 8.43 10.09
C VAL A 11 -56.76 6.97 9.60
N LEU A 12 -55.75 6.12 9.82
CA LEU A 12 -55.60 5.25 11.00
C LEU A 12 -54.47 4.23 10.75
N ALA A 13 -53.59 4.05 11.74
CA ALA A 13 -52.64 2.94 11.78
C ALA A 13 -53.35 1.66 12.24
N LEU A 14 -53.04 0.52 11.63
CA LEU A 14 -53.15 -0.79 12.26
C LEU A 14 -52.00 -1.70 11.80
N ALA A 15 -51.47 -2.46 12.74
CA ALA A 15 -50.27 -3.27 12.62
C ALA A 15 -50.52 -4.68 12.06
N ALA A 16 -49.47 -5.19 11.41
CA ALA A 16 -48.99 -6.58 11.38
C ALA A 16 -49.62 -7.64 10.45
N VAL A 17 -48.72 -8.57 10.08
CA VAL A 17 -48.87 -9.87 9.38
C VAL A 17 -49.05 -9.70 7.86
N GLY A 18 -48.06 -9.97 7.00
CA GLY A 18 -47.20 -11.14 6.94
C GLY A 18 -47.68 -12.04 5.80
N THR A 19 -47.08 -11.91 4.61
CA THR A 19 -46.78 -12.95 3.59
C THR A 19 -46.53 -12.27 2.24
N GLY A 20 -45.48 -12.72 1.56
CA GLY A 20 -44.82 -11.96 0.50
C GLY A 20 -45.36 -12.18 -0.90
N VAL A 21 -45.01 -11.26 -1.79
CA VAL A 21 -44.60 -11.51 -3.18
C VAL A 21 -43.62 -10.42 -3.57
N SER A 22 -42.38 -10.80 -3.91
CA SER A 22 -41.34 -9.90 -4.40
C SER A 22 -41.59 -9.53 -5.86
N PHE A 23 -41.63 -8.24 -6.17
CA PHE A 23 -41.40 -7.75 -7.53
C PHE A 23 -39.96 -7.21 -7.58
N ALA A 24 -39.11 -7.92 -8.33
CA ALA A 24 -37.76 -7.48 -8.65
C ALA A 24 -37.80 -6.42 -9.74
N LEU A 25 -37.27 -5.23 -9.45
CA LEU A 25 -36.80 -4.29 -10.46
C LEU A 25 -35.28 -4.39 -10.53
N ALA A 26 -34.80 -4.71 -11.72
CA ALA A 26 -33.40 -4.88 -12.07
C ALA A 26 -32.61 -3.58 -11.96
N GLY A 27 -31.32 -3.70 -11.58
CA GLY A 27 -30.30 -2.78 -12.09
C GLY A 27 -29.23 -2.24 -11.15
N SER A 28 -29.05 -2.74 -9.92
CA SER A 28 -27.81 -2.48 -9.18
C SER A 28 -26.74 -3.49 -9.61
N ARG A 29 -25.73 -3.04 -10.34
CA ARG A 29 -24.51 -3.81 -10.62
C ARG A 29 -24.01 -4.43 -9.31
N PRO A 30 -23.71 -5.74 -9.24
CA PRO A 30 -23.01 -6.27 -8.08
C PRO A 30 -21.68 -5.55 -7.98
N ALA A 31 -21.38 -5.04 -6.78
CA ALA A 31 -20.09 -4.45 -6.45
C ALA A 31 -18.97 -5.41 -6.92
N GLU A 32 -18.01 -4.85 -7.66
CA GLU A 32 -16.73 -5.47 -7.99
C GLU A 32 -16.25 -6.28 -6.78
N ALA A 33 -16.08 -7.59 -6.97
CA ALA A 33 -15.53 -8.44 -5.95
C ALA A 33 -14.10 -7.96 -5.70
N ALA A 34 -13.84 -7.48 -4.49
CA ALA A 34 -12.50 -7.13 -4.02
C ALA A 34 -11.54 -8.29 -4.37
N THR A 35 -10.43 -7.94 -5.01
CA THR A 35 -9.31 -8.84 -5.32
C THR A 35 -9.03 -9.76 -4.13
N SER A 36 -8.98 -11.07 -4.35
CA SER A 36 -8.76 -12.04 -3.28
C SER A 36 -7.40 -11.80 -2.60
N PHE A 37 -7.43 -11.50 -1.30
CA PHE A 37 -6.28 -11.08 -0.51
C PHE A 37 -5.33 -12.22 -0.08
N ALA A 38 -5.30 -13.33 -0.84
CA ALA A 38 -4.25 -14.36 -0.73
C ALA A 38 -2.89 -13.86 -1.24
N ASP A 39 -2.89 -12.66 -1.81
CA ASP A 39 -1.84 -12.06 -2.58
C ASP A 39 -1.23 -10.85 -1.85
N VAL A 40 -0.76 -10.99 -0.60
CA VAL A 40 0.16 -9.99 0.00
C VAL A 40 1.31 -10.74 0.68
N LYS A 41 2.39 -10.99 -0.06
CA LYS A 41 3.65 -11.47 0.50
C LYS A 41 4.54 -10.28 0.86
N CYS A 42 4.96 -10.18 2.12
CA CYS A 42 6.07 -9.33 2.50
C CYS A 42 7.35 -10.05 2.07
N GLU A 43 8.00 -9.65 0.98
CA GLU A 43 9.31 -10.22 0.60
C GLU A 43 10.43 -9.90 1.60
N GLY A 44 10.23 -8.90 2.46
CA GLY A 44 11.13 -8.52 3.54
C GLY A 44 10.43 -8.49 4.91
N ALA A 45 11.21 -8.63 5.98
CA ALA A 45 10.68 -8.46 7.33
C ALA A 45 10.33 -6.97 7.59
N ALA A 46 9.10 -6.64 7.99
CA ALA A 46 8.77 -5.31 8.50
C ALA A 46 9.68 -4.94 9.68
N ARG A 47 10.04 -3.66 9.84
CA ARG A 47 10.90 -3.20 10.92
C ARG A 47 10.11 -2.42 11.93
N MET A 48 10.23 -2.81 13.19
CA MET A 48 9.54 -2.15 14.28
C MET A 48 10.52 -1.36 15.12
N PHE A 49 10.16 -0.11 15.40
CA PHE A 49 10.94 0.83 16.20
C PHE A 49 10.14 1.25 17.43
N GLN A 50 10.65 0.95 18.61
CA GLN A 50 9.99 1.22 19.89
C GLN A 50 10.84 2.15 20.75
N LEU A 51 10.21 3.17 21.33
CA LEU A 51 10.83 3.90 22.42
C LEU A 51 10.68 3.09 23.72
N ARG A 52 11.75 2.96 24.51
CA ARG A 52 11.72 2.30 25.83
C ARG A 52 12.37 3.15 26.89
N ALA A 53 12.24 2.71 28.15
CA ALA A 53 12.76 3.38 29.33
C ALA A 53 12.37 4.88 29.33
N ASP A 54 11.07 5.15 29.20
CA ASP A 54 10.49 6.51 29.15
C ASP A 54 11.09 7.41 28.07
N GLY A 55 11.42 6.82 26.92
CA GLY A 55 12.00 7.54 25.77
C GLY A 55 13.51 7.71 25.84
N ARG A 56 14.20 7.03 26.77
CA ARG A 56 15.66 7.03 26.84
C ARG A 56 16.32 6.05 25.90
N GLU A 57 15.57 5.11 25.34
CA GLU A 57 16.13 4.09 24.44
C GLU A 57 15.30 3.96 23.16
N LEU A 58 15.96 3.77 22.03
CA LEU A 58 15.34 3.32 20.78
C LEU A 58 15.68 1.85 20.57
N TRP A 59 14.66 1.05 20.41
CA TRP A 59 14.75 -0.38 20.16
C TRP A 59 14.21 -0.72 18.79
N TYR A 60 14.75 -1.78 18.21
CA TYR A 60 14.43 -2.28 16.90
C TYR A 60 14.15 -3.78 16.95
N ALA A 61 13.24 -4.25 16.11
CA ALA A 61 13.03 -5.67 15.80
C ALA A 61 12.67 -5.85 14.32
N SER A 62 13.07 -6.99 13.75
CA SER A 62 12.57 -7.46 12.46
C SER A 62 11.32 -8.32 12.67
N VAL A 63 10.33 -8.18 11.80
CA VAL A 63 9.07 -8.93 11.80
C VAL A 63 8.85 -9.50 10.41
N GLY A 64 9.07 -10.79 10.23
CA GLY A 64 8.94 -11.43 8.91
C GLY A 64 8.36 -12.82 8.98
N ASP A 65 7.97 -13.36 7.83
CA ASP A 65 7.52 -14.74 7.66
C ASP A 65 8.41 -15.47 6.63
N PRO A 66 9.63 -15.88 7.00
CA PRO A 66 10.54 -16.57 6.08
C PRO A 66 10.05 -17.96 5.64
N ALA A 67 8.93 -18.48 6.18
CA ALA A 67 8.44 -19.83 5.92
C ALA A 67 6.95 -19.91 5.50
N GLY A 68 6.28 -18.77 5.32
CA GLY A 68 4.91 -18.70 4.81
C GLY A 68 3.81 -19.24 5.73
N ARG A 69 3.99 -19.20 7.07
CA ARG A 69 2.96 -19.72 8.00
C ARG A 69 2.53 -18.75 9.10
N TYR A 70 3.45 -18.01 9.72
CA TYR A 70 3.18 -17.03 10.80
C TYR A 70 4.32 -16.01 10.85
N PRO A 71 4.07 -14.69 10.90
CA PRO A 71 5.17 -13.75 11.08
C PRO A 71 5.78 -13.96 12.48
N GLN A 72 7.10 -13.95 12.60
CA GLN A 72 7.80 -14.06 13.88
C GLN A 72 8.61 -12.80 14.16
N PHE A 73 8.61 -12.39 15.42
CA PHE A 73 9.48 -11.32 15.93
C PHE A 73 10.89 -11.87 16.12
N TYR A 74 11.86 -11.25 15.45
CA TYR A 74 13.26 -11.53 15.68
C TYR A 74 13.83 -10.48 16.64
N ASN A 75 14.18 -10.95 17.85
CA ASN A 75 15.14 -10.37 18.80
C ASN A 75 15.15 -8.82 18.88
N TRP A 76 14.36 -8.26 19.79
CA TRP A 76 14.45 -6.85 20.15
C TRP A 76 15.89 -6.47 20.52
N ARG A 77 16.42 -5.45 19.86
CA ARG A 77 17.76 -4.92 20.10
C ARG A 77 17.70 -3.41 20.33
N ARG A 78 18.43 -2.93 21.34
CA ARG A 78 18.65 -1.50 21.52
C ARG A 78 19.59 -1.00 20.42
N VAL A 79 19.15 0.00 19.67
CA VAL A 79 19.90 0.59 18.54
C VAL A 79 20.33 2.03 18.80
N TYR A 80 19.75 2.69 19.81
CA TYR A 80 20.18 4.02 20.23
C TYR A 80 19.83 4.28 21.70
N GLU A 81 20.61 5.13 22.37
CA GLU A 81 20.34 5.65 23.71
C GLU A 81 20.27 7.19 23.62
N PHE A 82 19.11 7.74 23.99
CA PHE A 82 18.91 9.18 24.03
C PHE A 82 19.52 9.75 25.32
N GLY A 83 20.17 10.91 25.21
CA GLY A 83 20.71 11.61 26.37
C GLY A 83 19.62 11.92 27.41
N ALA A 84 19.96 11.78 28.69
CA ALA A 84 19.02 11.93 29.80
C ALA A 84 18.32 13.29 29.85
N SER A 85 18.93 14.33 29.27
CA SER A 85 18.38 15.69 29.21
C SER A 85 17.28 15.88 28.16
N ARG A 86 17.21 15.03 27.12
CA ARG A 86 16.25 15.16 26.01
C ARG A 86 15.69 13.79 25.61
N PRO A 87 14.93 13.11 26.49
CA PRO A 87 14.29 11.84 26.16
C PRO A 87 13.32 12.03 24.98
N ALA A 88 13.23 11.01 24.15
CA ALA A 88 12.30 10.97 23.04
C ALA A 88 10.85 10.92 23.53
N LEU A 89 9.95 11.62 22.84
CA LEU A 89 8.53 11.65 23.17
C LEU A 89 7.71 10.76 22.21
N ALA A 90 7.98 10.85 20.91
CA ALA A 90 7.40 10.00 19.89
C ALA A 90 8.41 9.73 18.78
N VAL A 91 8.19 8.65 18.03
CA VAL A 91 8.99 8.26 16.87
C VAL A 91 8.06 7.94 15.71
N ALA A 92 8.38 8.42 14.51
CA ALA A 92 7.78 7.99 13.26
C ALA A 92 8.88 7.45 12.35
N ALA A 93 8.59 6.34 11.70
CA ALA A 93 9.49 5.77 10.70
C ALA A 93 8.85 5.84 9.32
N HIS A 94 9.67 6.05 8.30
CA HIS A 94 9.27 5.88 6.91
C HIS A 94 10.38 5.17 6.13
N ALA A 95 9.96 4.25 5.28
CA ALA A 95 10.83 3.47 4.42
C ALA A 95 11.27 4.30 3.24
N VAL A 96 12.57 4.37 2.98
CA VAL A 96 13.07 4.92 1.73
C VAL A 96 13.72 3.79 0.96
N SER A 97 13.40 3.68 -0.34
CA SER A 97 14.09 2.78 -1.26
C SER A 97 15.61 2.95 -1.12
N GLY A 98 16.35 1.86 -0.88
CA GLY A 98 17.82 1.91 -0.75
C GLY A 98 18.40 1.52 0.62
N GLY A 99 17.79 0.58 1.34
CA GLY A 99 18.45 -0.09 2.48
C GLY A 99 18.54 0.71 3.78
N SER A 100 17.75 1.79 3.93
CA SER A 100 17.71 2.57 5.17
C SER A 100 16.28 2.94 5.59
N ALA A 101 16.04 3.00 6.90
CA ALA A 101 14.83 3.55 7.49
C ALA A 101 15.09 4.97 8.00
N LYS A 102 14.21 5.89 7.63
CA LYS A 102 14.29 7.30 8.03
C LYS A 102 13.38 7.50 9.23
N LEU A 103 13.98 7.88 10.37
CA LEU A 103 13.25 8.05 11.61
C LEU A 103 13.20 9.52 11.99
N PHE A 104 12.03 9.97 12.43
CA PHE A 104 11.79 11.28 13.00
C PHE A 104 11.39 11.11 14.45
N VAL A 105 12.06 11.82 15.35
CA VAL A 105 11.88 11.70 16.79
C VAL A 105 11.63 13.07 17.39
N THR A 106 10.56 13.18 18.16
CA THR A 106 10.22 14.38 18.94
C THR A 106 10.75 14.30 20.36
N ASP A 107 10.81 15.42 21.07
CA ASP A 107 11.08 15.47 22.50
C ASP A 107 10.14 16.44 23.22
N ARG A 108 10.14 16.40 24.57
CA ARG A 108 9.27 17.25 25.41
C ARG A 108 9.61 18.73 25.35
N ASP A 109 10.81 19.06 24.90
CA ASP A 109 11.24 20.44 24.70
C ASP A 109 10.83 20.95 23.31
N GLY A 110 10.12 20.14 22.53
CA GLY A 110 9.60 20.54 21.22
C GLY A 110 10.62 20.47 20.09
N GLY A 111 11.73 19.76 20.30
CA GLY A 111 12.71 19.45 19.27
C GLY A 111 12.24 18.37 18.30
N LEU A 112 12.77 18.42 17.08
CA LEU A 112 12.62 17.39 16.06
C LEU A 112 13.99 16.93 15.59
N ARG A 113 14.22 15.62 15.67
CA ARG A 113 15.49 14.98 15.33
C ARG A 113 15.27 13.93 14.25
N PHE A 114 16.22 13.86 13.33
CA PHE A 114 16.27 12.88 12.27
C PHE A 114 17.34 11.83 12.58
N TYR A 115 17.01 10.57 12.35
CA TYR A 115 17.93 9.45 12.45
C TYR A 115 17.91 8.62 11.17
N ASP A 116 19.10 8.32 10.67
CA ASP A 116 19.31 7.43 9.54
C ASP A 116 19.65 6.03 10.05
N PHE A 117 18.71 5.10 9.97
CA PHE A 117 18.91 3.72 10.37
C PHE A 117 19.27 2.88 9.15
N ASP A 118 20.44 2.27 9.17
CA ASP A 118 20.90 1.39 8.11
C ASP A 118 20.40 -0.04 8.36
N LEU A 119 19.65 -0.57 7.41
CA LEU A 119 18.99 -1.88 7.53
C LEU A 119 19.99 -3.03 7.45
N GLY A 120 21.06 -2.89 6.65
CA GLY A 120 22.07 -3.93 6.46
C GLY A 120 22.91 -4.19 7.71
N SER A 121 23.37 -3.12 8.37
CA SER A 121 24.15 -3.20 9.60
C SER A 121 23.31 -3.12 10.88
N THR A 122 22.00 -2.89 10.77
CA THR A 122 21.06 -2.74 11.91
C THR A 122 21.51 -1.68 12.92
N SER A 123 21.95 -0.52 12.43
CA SER A 123 22.54 0.53 13.27
C SER A 123 22.21 1.94 12.77
N ILE A 124 22.25 2.90 13.68
CA ILE A 124 22.11 4.32 13.34
C ILE A 124 23.42 4.82 12.72
N LYS A 125 23.35 5.36 11.50
CA LYS A 125 24.51 5.92 10.77
C LYS A 125 24.57 7.44 10.81
N GLY A 126 23.44 8.09 11.05
CA GLY A 126 23.37 9.54 11.08
C GLY A 126 22.33 10.04 12.07
N VAL A 127 22.66 11.13 12.77
CA VAL A 127 21.76 11.86 13.65
C VAL A 127 21.84 13.33 13.29
N ARG A 128 20.69 13.99 13.18
CA ARG A 128 20.62 15.43 12.89
C ARG A 128 19.49 16.07 13.69
N ASP A 129 19.79 17.16 14.38
CA ASP A 129 18.76 18.03 14.94
C ASP A 129 18.18 18.87 13.80
N LEU A 130 16.93 18.59 13.41
CA LEU A 130 16.23 19.36 12.38
C LEU A 130 15.67 20.66 12.96
N ARG A 131 15.19 20.58 14.20
CA ARG A 131 14.81 21.73 15.03
C ARG A 131 15.20 21.44 16.48
N THR A 132 15.84 22.41 17.11
CA THR A 132 16.08 22.38 18.55
C THR A 132 14.93 23.01 19.31
N GLY A 133 14.69 22.49 20.49
CA GLY A 133 13.86 23.10 21.52
C GLY A 133 14.59 22.97 22.86
N SER A 134 14.19 23.77 23.84
CA SER A 134 14.70 23.69 25.21
C SER A 134 13.56 23.86 26.21
N ALA A 135 13.82 23.53 27.48
CA ALA A 135 12.86 23.74 28.56
C ALA A 135 12.36 25.20 28.66
N ASN A 136 13.22 26.18 28.30
CA ASN A 136 12.92 27.61 28.38
C ASN A 136 12.40 28.22 27.07
N ASP A 137 12.64 27.55 25.95
CA ASP A 137 12.18 27.95 24.62
C ASP A 137 11.76 26.69 23.88
N ARG A 138 10.51 26.29 24.11
CA ARG A 138 9.99 25.04 23.57
C ARG A 138 9.74 25.17 22.07
N GLY A 139 10.30 24.25 21.31
CA GLY A 139 10.01 24.15 19.88
C GLY A 139 8.57 23.68 19.62
N PRO A 140 8.10 23.74 18.37
CA PRO A 140 6.71 23.41 18.05
C PRO A 140 6.44 21.91 17.87
N TYR A 141 7.44 21.03 18.07
CA TYR A 141 7.37 19.61 17.72
C TYR A 141 7.18 18.67 18.92
N ASP A 142 6.55 19.11 20.02
CA ASP A 142 6.33 18.33 21.24
C ASP A 142 5.15 17.33 21.12
N PHE A 143 5.12 16.56 20.03
CA PHE A 143 4.06 15.60 19.75
C PHE A 143 4.20 14.31 20.55
N SER A 144 3.10 13.87 21.15
CA SER A 144 3.01 12.61 21.91
C SER A 144 2.76 11.39 21.02
N ARG A 145 2.31 11.61 19.78
CA ARG A 145 2.25 10.60 18.72
C ARG A 145 2.76 11.22 17.42
N LEU A 146 3.48 10.44 16.63
CA LEU A 146 4.04 10.88 15.37
C LEU A 146 3.81 9.79 14.31
N ALA A 147 3.47 10.19 13.10
CA ALA A 147 3.35 9.33 11.94
C ALA A 147 3.94 9.99 10.71
N SER A 148 4.29 9.20 9.70
CA SER A 148 4.81 9.67 8.42
C SER A 148 4.17 8.89 7.28
N ASP A 149 3.83 9.57 6.19
CA ASP A 149 3.44 8.95 4.92
C ASP A 149 4.58 9.01 3.86
N GLY A 150 5.72 9.58 4.24
CA GLY A 150 6.87 9.82 3.36
C GLY A 150 6.93 11.19 2.71
N LYS A 151 5.80 11.89 2.58
CA LYS A 151 5.71 13.26 2.08
C LYS A 151 5.45 14.26 3.21
N ARG A 152 4.75 13.81 4.25
CA ARG A 152 4.23 14.60 5.37
C ARG A 152 4.50 13.87 6.69
N LEU A 153 4.63 14.67 7.73
CA LEU A 153 4.63 14.21 9.12
C LEU A 153 3.30 14.62 9.75
N TYR A 154 2.76 13.73 10.56
CA TYR A 154 1.54 13.95 11.32
C TYR A 154 1.86 13.83 12.79
N GLY A 155 1.44 14.80 13.57
CA GLY A 155 1.67 14.87 15.01
C GLY A 155 0.37 14.96 15.77
N SER A 156 0.26 14.27 16.91
CA SER A 156 -0.82 14.50 17.86
C SER A 156 -0.30 15.16 19.13
N LYS A 157 -0.99 16.21 19.57
CA LYS A 157 -0.73 16.95 20.81
C LYS A 157 -2.05 17.49 21.35
N ASP A 158 -2.29 17.35 22.65
CA ASP A 158 -3.46 17.90 23.36
C ASP A 158 -4.80 17.57 22.69
N GLY A 159 -4.93 16.35 22.19
CA GLY A 159 -6.14 15.88 21.53
C GLY A 159 -6.33 16.36 20.09
N LYS A 160 -5.34 17.04 19.51
CA LYS A 160 -5.37 17.67 18.19
C LYS A 160 -4.38 17.02 17.25
N LEU A 161 -4.81 16.87 15.99
CA LEU A 161 -3.99 16.44 14.87
C LEU A 161 -3.37 17.65 14.18
N PHE A 162 -2.07 17.53 13.91
CA PHE A 162 -1.29 18.49 13.17
C PHE A 162 -0.63 17.80 11.97
N VAL A 163 -0.42 18.57 10.91
CA VAL A 163 0.29 18.15 9.71
C VAL A 163 1.46 19.07 9.44
N MET A 164 2.54 18.47 8.95
CA MET A 164 3.79 19.13 8.62
C MET A 164 4.20 18.66 7.22
N THR A 165 4.49 19.61 6.34
CA THR A 165 4.86 19.35 4.94
C THR A 165 6.35 19.59 4.72
N SER A 166 6.85 19.23 3.53
CA SER A 166 8.26 19.39 3.15
C SER A 166 9.22 18.62 4.08
N VAL A 167 8.81 17.41 4.46
CA VAL A 167 9.63 16.52 5.31
C VAL A 167 10.92 16.17 4.59
N SER A 168 12.06 16.42 5.24
CA SER A 168 13.38 16.13 4.69
C SER A 168 14.32 15.62 5.78
N SER A 169 15.43 14.99 5.38
CA SER A 169 16.47 14.53 6.30
C SER A 169 17.46 15.64 6.71
N THR A 170 17.33 16.84 6.14
CA THR A 170 18.32 17.93 6.28
C THR A 170 17.74 19.21 6.87
N ARG A 171 16.43 19.40 6.83
CA ARG A 171 15.74 20.59 7.33
C ARG A 171 14.46 20.19 8.04
N ALA A 172 14.10 20.95 9.07
CA ALA A 172 12.78 20.84 9.68
C ALA A 172 11.68 21.01 8.63
N PRO A 173 10.57 20.28 8.77
CA PRO A 173 9.41 20.48 7.93
C PRO A 173 8.79 21.86 8.20
N THR A 174 7.74 22.20 7.45
CA THR A 174 6.95 23.41 7.73
C THR A 174 6.43 23.40 9.17
N ALA A 175 6.22 24.60 9.73
CA ALA A 175 5.60 24.73 11.04
C ALA A 175 4.30 23.89 11.11
N PRO A 176 4.02 23.20 12.23
CA PRO A 176 2.86 22.35 12.34
C PRO A 176 1.56 23.14 12.13
N ALA A 177 0.75 22.69 11.17
CA ALA A 177 -0.56 23.25 10.92
C ALA A 177 -1.62 22.40 11.62
N TYR A 178 -2.52 23.04 12.36
CA TYR A 178 -3.67 22.37 12.95
C TYR A 178 -4.60 21.85 11.85
N VAL A 179 -5.04 20.60 12.00
CA VAL A 179 -5.98 19.95 11.08
C VAL A 179 -7.33 19.80 11.76
N LYS A 180 -7.39 19.01 12.84
CA LYS A 180 -8.65 18.62 13.47
C LYS A 180 -8.44 18.12 14.89
N SER A 181 -9.48 18.22 15.73
CA SER A 181 -9.50 17.55 17.02
C SER A 181 -9.85 16.08 16.82
N ILE A 182 -9.00 15.18 17.34
CA ILE A 182 -9.13 13.72 17.16
C ILE A 182 -9.27 12.96 18.49
N GLY A 183 -9.26 13.68 19.62
CA GLY A 183 -9.15 13.07 20.95
C GLY A 183 -7.72 12.61 21.22
N TYR A 184 -7.50 11.82 22.26
CA TYR A 184 -6.17 11.34 22.63
C TYR A 184 -5.89 9.99 21.97
N PRO A 185 -5.25 9.95 20.78
CA PRO A 185 -4.99 8.69 20.11
C PRO A 185 -4.05 7.82 20.93
N LEU A 186 -4.41 6.55 21.09
CA LEU A 186 -3.52 5.54 21.66
C LEU A 186 -2.36 5.25 20.70
N ALA A 187 -2.62 5.30 19.39
CA ALA A 187 -1.63 5.17 18.34
C ALA A 187 -2.02 5.93 17.07
N LEU A 188 -1.02 6.24 16.24
CA LEU A 188 -1.16 7.04 15.01
C LEU A 188 -0.22 6.46 13.95
N TRP A 189 -0.70 6.21 12.74
CA TRP A 189 0.15 5.74 11.63
C TRP A 189 -0.31 6.34 10.29
N GLY A 190 0.67 6.59 9.41
CA GLY A 190 0.46 7.18 8.09
C GLY A 190 0.40 6.09 7.03
N ASN A 191 -0.43 6.30 6.02
CA ASN A 191 -0.53 5.41 4.87
C ASN A 191 0.09 6.05 3.64
N ALA A 192 1.17 5.45 3.12
CA ALA A 192 1.82 5.92 1.91
C ALA A 192 0.97 5.54 0.68
N GLY A 193 0.56 6.53 -0.12
CA GLY A 193 0.04 6.30 -1.47
C GLY A 193 -1.46 6.03 -1.63
N SER A 194 -2.30 6.29 -0.62
CA SER A 194 -3.77 6.19 -0.76
C SER A 194 -4.48 7.52 -0.44
N ASP A 195 -5.73 7.65 -0.86
CA ASP A 195 -6.63 8.77 -0.54
C ASP A 195 -6.90 8.92 0.98
N GLN A 196 -6.65 7.88 1.78
CA GLN A 196 -6.73 7.95 3.24
C GLN A 196 -5.32 7.95 3.84
N GLU A 197 -4.89 9.11 4.32
CA GLU A 197 -3.48 9.36 4.64
C GLU A 197 -3.08 8.86 6.03
N LEU A 198 -4.06 8.60 6.93
CA LEU A 198 -3.79 8.35 8.34
C LEU A 198 -4.87 7.49 8.99
N MET A 199 -4.49 6.74 10.02
CA MET A 199 -5.43 6.06 10.92
C MET A 199 -4.98 6.20 12.37
N TYR A 200 -5.92 6.05 13.29
CA TYR A 200 -5.63 6.06 14.72
C TYR A 200 -6.64 5.25 15.53
N THR A 201 -6.21 4.83 16.71
CA THR A 201 -7.09 4.26 17.73
C THR A 201 -7.43 5.33 18.74
N ASP A 202 -8.72 5.60 18.96
CA ASP A 202 -9.14 6.59 19.95
C ASP A 202 -9.19 6.01 21.38
N SER A 203 -9.45 6.87 22.37
CA SER A 203 -9.51 6.48 23.78
C SER A 203 -10.67 5.53 24.13
N SER A 204 -11.64 5.35 23.24
CA SER A 204 -12.72 4.36 23.40
C SER A 204 -12.34 2.98 22.85
N GLY A 205 -11.17 2.87 22.22
CA GLY A 205 -10.74 1.67 21.52
C GLY A 205 -11.46 1.49 20.18
N ALA A 206 -11.93 2.57 19.58
CA ALA A 206 -12.44 2.56 18.22
C ALA A 206 -11.29 2.86 17.24
N LEU A 207 -11.29 2.13 16.13
CA LEU A 207 -10.37 2.35 15.03
C LEU A 207 -10.96 3.38 14.06
N ARG A 208 -10.20 4.42 13.78
CA ARG A 208 -10.59 5.54 12.92
C ARG A 208 -9.65 5.65 11.72
N ALA A 209 -10.20 5.96 10.56
CA ALA A 209 -9.44 6.40 9.40
C ALA A 209 -9.65 7.90 9.18
N VAL A 210 -8.61 8.56 8.68
CA VAL A 210 -8.56 10.01 8.49
C VAL A 210 -8.07 10.30 7.08
N ASP A 211 -8.92 10.92 6.29
CA ASP A 211 -8.60 11.52 4.99
C ASP A 211 -8.26 12.99 5.24
N VAL A 212 -6.99 13.36 5.09
CA VAL A 212 -6.51 14.74 5.27
C VAL A 212 -6.39 15.38 3.90
N SER A 213 -7.00 16.55 3.73
CA SER A 213 -7.02 17.26 2.44
C SER A 213 -6.62 18.71 2.59
N PHE A 214 -6.14 19.29 1.49
CA PHE A 214 -5.77 20.70 1.39
C PHE A 214 -6.45 21.34 0.18
N SER A 215 -7.50 22.13 0.42
CA SER A 215 -8.23 22.87 -0.64
C SER A 215 -8.12 24.38 -0.43
N SER A 216 -8.47 24.87 0.76
CA SER A 216 -8.33 26.28 1.18
C SER A 216 -7.75 26.41 2.61
N GLY A 217 -7.09 25.35 3.06
CA GLY A 217 -6.71 25.10 4.45
C GLY A 217 -6.67 23.61 4.70
N TRP A 218 -6.10 23.19 5.82
CA TRP A 218 -6.09 21.79 6.22
C TRP A 218 -7.43 21.41 6.83
N ASP A 219 -8.03 20.32 6.33
CA ASP A 219 -9.19 19.69 6.93
C ASP A 219 -9.01 18.17 6.90
N ALA A 220 -9.81 17.46 7.70
CA ALA A 220 -9.82 16.02 7.76
C ALA A 220 -11.24 15.44 7.85
N THR A 221 -11.52 14.41 7.06
CA THR A 221 -12.72 13.59 7.24
C THR A 221 -12.35 12.35 8.06
N ILE A 222 -13.11 12.11 9.14
CA ILE A 222 -12.87 10.97 10.03
C ILE A 222 -13.99 9.96 9.83
N SER A 223 -13.62 8.71 9.54
CA SER A 223 -14.55 7.59 9.45
C SER A 223 -14.24 6.54 10.52
N THR A 224 -15.27 5.84 10.97
CA THR A 224 -15.11 4.72 11.90
C THR A 224 -14.89 3.46 11.10
N VAL A 225 -13.72 2.84 11.26
CA VAL A 225 -13.41 1.55 10.64
C VAL A 225 -13.94 0.41 11.52
N ARG A 226 -13.79 0.54 12.84
CA ARG A 226 -14.37 -0.37 13.84
C ARG A 226 -14.77 0.40 15.09
N SER A 227 -15.96 0.14 15.62
CA SER A 227 -16.50 0.89 16.76
C SER A 227 -15.92 0.49 18.11
N THR A 228 -15.46 -0.76 18.28
CA THR A 228 -14.94 -1.29 19.55
C THR A 228 -13.94 -2.42 19.30
N GLY A 229 -13.22 -2.83 20.35
CA GLY A 229 -12.29 -3.96 20.31
C GLY A 229 -10.88 -3.61 19.82
N TRP A 230 -10.53 -2.33 19.75
CA TRP A 230 -9.16 -1.83 19.60
C TRP A 230 -8.74 -1.05 20.84
N ASP A 231 -9.03 -1.57 22.03
CA ASP A 231 -8.75 -0.95 23.33
C ASP A 231 -7.25 -0.80 23.68
N GLN A 232 -6.36 -1.08 22.73
CA GLN A 232 -4.90 -1.09 22.95
C GLN A 232 -4.17 -0.31 21.85
N ALA A 233 -2.90 0.04 22.12
CA ALA A 233 -2.05 0.70 21.15
C ALA A 233 -1.83 -0.21 19.93
N GLY A 234 -2.53 0.07 18.83
CA GLY A 234 -2.32 -0.58 17.54
C GLY A 234 -1.14 0.03 16.79
N ILE A 235 -0.49 -0.72 15.90
CA ILE A 235 0.64 -0.20 15.12
C ILE A 235 0.38 -0.53 13.67
N GLY A 236 0.31 0.47 12.80
CA GLY A 236 0.05 0.25 11.37
C GLY A 236 1.29 0.35 10.51
N SER A 237 1.36 -0.51 9.48
CA SER A 237 2.32 -0.37 8.40
C SER A 237 1.80 0.65 7.36
N PRO A 238 2.64 1.60 6.90
CA PRO A 238 2.35 2.38 5.71
C PRO A 238 2.15 1.46 4.49
N GLY A 239 1.09 1.68 3.72
CA GLY A 239 0.87 1.12 2.39
C GLY A 239 0.23 -0.27 2.33
N ALA A 240 0.10 -1.00 3.44
CA ALA A 240 -0.23 -2.43 3.40
C ALA A 240 -1.49 -2.82 4.21
N GLY A 241 -2.18 -1.87 4.85
CA GLY A 241 -3.35 -2.18 5.68
C GLY A 241 -3.03 -3.10 6.87
N VAL A 242 -1.76 -3.31 7.20
CA VAL A 242 -1.35 -4.20 8.29
C VAL A 242 -1.42 -3.44 9.60
N VAL A 243 -2.27 -3.87 10.52
CA VAL A 243 -2.26 -3.36 11.90
C VAL A 243 -1.91 -4.47 12.86
N PHE A 244 -0.90 -4.21 13.68
CA PHE A 244 -0.49 -5.05 14.77
C PHE A 244 -1.20 -4.61 16.05
N ARG A 245 -1.97 -5.51 16.66
CA ARG A 245 -2.70 -5.28 17.91
C ARG A 245 -2.03 -6.00 19.06
N ASP A 246 -1.84 -5.31 20.18
CA ASP A 246 -1.63 -5.98 21.46
C ASP A 246 -2.97 -6.50 22.00
N VAL A 247 -2.96 -7.74 22.44
CA VAL A 247 -3.88 -8.29 23.44
C VAL A 247 -2.98 -9.00 24.44
N PRO A 248 -3.35 -9.14 25.72
CA PRO A 248 -2.45 -9.58 26.76
C PRO A 248 -1.57 -10.78 26.33
N ASN A 249 -0.26 -10.50 26.20
CA ASN A 249 0.78 -11.43 25.77
C ASN A 249 0.73 -11.89 24.30
N HIS A 250 0.10 -11.16 23.38
CA HIS A 250 0.01 -11.53 21.97
C HIS A 250 -0.04 -10.31 21.05
N LEU A 251 0.80 -10.30 20.01
CA LEU A 251 0.64 -9.37 18.90
C LEU A 251 -0.14 -10.01 17.74
N TRP A 252 -1.19 -9.35 17.28
CA TRP A 252 -2.08 -9.83 16.22
C TRP A 252 -1.91 -9.01 14.97
N ARG A 253 -1.66 -9.66 13.83
CA ARG A 253 -1.72 -9.00 12.53
C ARG A 253 -3.16 -8.98 12.03
N HIS A 254 -3.63 -7.79 11.72
CA HIS A 254 -4.88 -7.53 11.01
C HIS A 254 -4.57 -6.97 9.63
N LEU A 255 -5.33 -7.38 8.62
CA LEU A 255 -5.36 -6.73 7.32
C LEU A 255 -6.63 -5.90 7.24
N ILE A 256 -6.46 -4.62 6.93
CA ILE A 256 -7.51 -3.63 6.86
C ILE A 256 -7.62 -3.17 5.41
N ASP A 257 -8.75 -3.47 4.79
CA ASP A 257 -9.12 -2.84 3.54
C ASP A 257 -9.60 -1.43 3.86
N LEU A 258 -8.82 -0.42 3.45
CA LEU A 258 -9.25 0.95 3.60
C LEU A 258 -10.45 1.19 2.68
N PRO A 259 -11.53 1.80 3.20
CA PRO A 259 -12.72 1.99 2.41
C PRO A 259 -12.42 2.95 1.25
N ALA A 260 -12.90 2.63 0.05
CA ALA A 260 -13.16 3.67 -0.94
C ALA A 260 -14.14 4.70 -0.33
N LYS A 261 -14.05 5.97 -0.72
CA LYS A 261 -14.91 7.04 -0.17
C LYS A 261 -16.39 6.59 -0.14
N GLY A 262 -16.93 6.38 1.07
CA GLY A 262 -18.34 6.10 1.29
C GLY A 262 -18.78 4.62 1.33
N THR A 263 -17.88 3.64 1.20
CA THR A 263 -18.22 2.21 1.32
C THR A 263 -17.81 1.64 2.68
N GLY A 264 -18.65 0.81 3.31
CA GLY A 264 -18.32 0.17 4.60
C GLY A 264 -17.07 -0.73 4.50
N THR A 265 -16.35 -0.87 5.62
CA THR A 265 -15.08 -1.60 5.76
C THR A 265 -15.27 -3.10 5.98
N ALA A 266 -14.40 -3.91 5.36
CA ALA A 266 -14.17 -5.30 5.74
C ALA A 266 -12.85 -5.39 6.54
N ILE A 267 -12.89 -6.00 7.71
CA ILE A 267 -11.69 -6.40 8.47
C ILE A 267 -11.63 -7.92 8.36
N SER A 268 -10.54 -8.46 7.84
CA SER A 268 -10.29 -9.91 7.88
C SER A 268 -9.41 -10.27 9.08
N ASP A 269 -9.79 -11.33 9.77
CA ASP A 269 -9.20 -11.89 10.99
C ASP A 269 -8.56 -13.25 10.63
N HIS A 270 -7.40 -13.75 11.09
CA HIS A 270 -6.36 -13.33 12.04
C HIS A 270 -5.10 -14.22 11.89
N THR A 271 -3.93 -13.74 12.31
CA THR A 271 -2.76 -14.60 12.63
C THR A 271 -2.02 -14.04 13.85
N THR A 272 -1.81 -14.87 14.89
CA THR A 272 -0.99 -14.52 16.07
C THR A 272 0.49 -14.50 15.68
N VAL A 273 1.18 -13.41 16.01
CA VAL A 273 2.53 -13.10 15.50
C VAL A 273 3.63 -13.34 16.53
N ALA A 274 3.38 -13.10 17.82
CA ALA A 274 4.28 -13.49 18.91
C ALA A 274 3.68 -13.14 20.27
N ASN A 275 4.28 -13.65 21.35
CA ASN A 275 4.08 -13.12 22.69
C ASN A 275 5.01 -11.92 22.93
N VAL A 276 4.43 -10.75 23.19
CA VAL A 276 5.19 -9.53 23.50
C VAL A 276 4.69 -8.99 24.84
N ASN A 277 5.53 -8.98 25.86
CA ASN A 277 5.11 -8.66 27.24
C ASN A 277 5.23 -7.15 27.61
N THR A 278 5.28 -6.20 26.67
CA THR A 278 5.75 -4.82 27.00
C THR A 278 5.17 -3.63 26.21
N LEU A 279 3.93 -3.66 25.70
CA LEU A 279 3.45 -2.66 24.72
C LEU A 279 2.74 -1.40 25.29
N SER A 280 3.22 -0.82 26.39
CA SER A 280 2.72 0.49 26.89
C SER A 280 3.44 1.73 26.33
N LEU A 281 4.36 1.55 25.38
CA LEU A 281 5.30 2.59 24.94
C LEU A 281 5.10 3.01 23.46
N PRO A 282 5.47 4.25 23.08
CA PRO A 282 5.38 4.71 21.68
C PRO A 282 6.16 3.80 20.72
N LEU A 283 5.51 3.45 19.62
CA LEU A 283 5.97 2.45 18.66
C LEU A 283 5.55 2.87 17.25
N THR A 284 6.44 2.64 16.28
CA THR A 284 6.18 2.86 14.86
C THR A 284 6.76 1.70 14.05
N VAL A 285 6.18 1.44 12.88
CA VAL A 285 6.74 0.49 11.91
C VAL A 285 7.38 1.30 10.79
N ALA A 286 8.58 0.92 10.38
CA ALA A 286 9.05 1.17 9.03
C ALA A 286 8.80 -0.12 8.25
N PRO A 287 8.03 -0.09 7.15
CA PRO A 287 8.05 -1.24 6.27
C PRO A 287 9.48 -1.35 5.73
N ASP A 288 10.20 -2.46 5.92
CA ASP A 288 11.12 -2.81 4.83
C ASP A 288 10.17 -3.07 3.71
N VAL A 289 10.20 -2.21 2.68
CA VAL A 289 9.40 -2.30 1.46
C VAL A 289 8.40 -3.45 1.61
N CYS A 290 7.26 -3.18 2.25
CA CYS A 290 6.09 -4.00 2.00
C CYS A 290 5.72 -3.63 0.56
N SER A 291 6.60 -3.99 -0.38
CA SER A 291 6.16 -4.32 -1.70
C SER A 291 5.10 -5.34 -1.39
N GLN A 292 3.87 -4.99 -1.75
CA GLN A 292 3.04 -6.04 -2.26
C GLN A 292 3.89 -6.74 -3.32
N VAL A 293 4.55 -7.82 -2.94
CA VAL A 293 4.95 -8.81 -3.90
C VAL A 293 3.75 -9.68 -4.01
N THR A 294 3.24 -9.69 -5.22
CA THR A 294 2.03 -8.90 -5.38
C THR A 294 1.98 -8.45 -6.81
N GLY A 295 1.33 -9.18 -7.70
CA GLY A 295 1.09 -8.65 -9.02
C GLY A 295 0.47 -7.26 -9.05
N SER A 296 -0.03 -6.72 -7.94
CA SER A 296 -0.47 -5.33 -7.78
C SER A 296 0.58 -4.25 -8.07
N ASN A 297 1.89 -4.40 -7.77
CA ASN A 297 2.88 -3.37 -8.15
C ASN A 297 3.19 -3.42 -9.65
N VAL A 298 3.33 -4.63 -10.20
CA VAL A 298 3.46 -4.88 -11.64
C VAL A 298 2.25 -4.31 -12.39
N VAL A 299 1.04 -4.60 -11.91
CA VAL A 299 -0.23 -4.13 -12.47
C VAL A 299 -0.37 -2.62 -12.29
N ALA A 300 -0.04 -2.03 -11.15
CA ALA A 300 -0.12 -0.59 -10.95
C ALA A 300 0.84 0.18 -11.88
N ILE A 301 2.07 -0.32 -12.04
CA ILE A 301 3.04 0.25 -12.99
C ILE A 301 2.51 0.13 -14.42
N ALA A 302 2.00 -1.04 -14.80
CA ALA A 302 1.43 -1.27 -16.13
C ALA A 302 0.19 -0.38 -16.38
N ARG A 303 -0.73 -0.24 -15.42
CA ARG A 303 -1.90 0.65 -15.49
C ARG A 303 -1.49 2.10 -15.70
N GLY A 304 -0.43 2.53 -15.03
CA GLY A 304 0.13 3.87 -15.20
C GLY A 304 0.73 4.14 -16.58
N GLN A 305 0.80 3.14 -17.47
CA GLN A 305 1.25 3.28 -18.85
C GLN A 305 0.10 3.24 -19.86
N LEU A 306 -1.15 3.01 -19.45
CA LEU A 306 -2.29 2.98 -20.37
C LEU A 306 -2.39 4.28 -21.18
N GLY A 307 -2.53 4.16 -22.50
CA GLY A 307 -2.60 5.27 -23.43
C GLY A 307 -1.25 5.82 -23.88
N VAL A 308 -0.12 5.25 -23.46
CA VAL A 308 1.19 5.58 -24.06
C VAL A 308 1.21 5.05 -25.49
N GLU A 309 1.28 5.97 -26.43
CA GLU A 309 1.34 5.71 -27.87
C GLU A 309 2.78 5.43 -28.33
N GLU A 310 2.88 4.65 -29.40
CA GLU A 310 4.12 4.36 -30.12
C GLU A 310 4.84 5.64 -30.54
N GLY A 311 6.17 5.62 -30.46
CA GLY A 311 7.02 6.77 -30.75
C GLY A 311 7.87 7.20 -29.54
N PRO A 312 8.30 8.47 -29.49
CA PRO A 312 9.33 8.93 -28.55
C PRO A 312 9.01 8.68 -27.06
N GLU A 313 7.73 8.66 -26.69
CA GLU A 313 7.36 8.32 -25.31
C GLU A 313 7.52 6.83 -25.03
N ALA A 314 7.08 5.95 -25.94
CA ALA A 314 7.20 4.50 -25.79
C ALA A 314 8.65 4.01 -25.95
N ASP A 315 9.54 4.77 -26.61
CA ASP A 315 10.98 4.46 -26.72
C ASP A 315 11.68 4.30 -25.36
N LYS A 316 11.09 4.80 -24.27
CA LYS A 316 11.56 4.53 -22.89
C LYS A 316 11.59 3.04 -22.55
N TYR A 317 10.76 2.22 -23.18
CA TYR A 317 10.72 0.76 -22.96
C TYR A 317 11.96 0.06 -23.53
N PHE A 318 12.59 0.61 -24.57
CA PHE A 318 13.86 0.14 -25.13
C PHE A 318 15.07 0.82 -24.51
N SER A 319 15.02 2.14 -24.31
CA SER A 319 16.19 3.00 -24.03
C SER A 319 17.10 2.54 -22.88
N TRP A 320 16.55 1.84 -21.88
CA TRP A 320 17.28 1.37 -20.70
C TRP A 320 18.05 0.05 -20.92
N ALA A 321 17.69 -0.76 -21.93
CA ALA A 321 18.24 -2.09 -22.16
C ALA A 321 18.67 -2.37 -23.62
N TRP A 322 18.06 -1.70 -24.59
CA TRP A 322 18.29 -1.86 -26.03
C TRP A 322 18.29 -0.48 -26.73
N PRO A 323 19.30 0.39 -26.48
CA PRO A 323 19.30 1.79 -26.94
C PRO A 323 19.37 1.99 -28.47
N GLY A 324 19.36 0.93 -29.28
CA GLY A 324 19.29 0.99 -30.75
C GLY A 324 17.93 0.61 -31.34
N LEU A 325 16.99 0.15 -30.51
CA LEU A 325 15.64 -0.23 -30.91
C LEU A 325 14.66 0.92 -30.66
N HIS A 326 13.66 1.03 -31.52
CA HIS A 326 12.64 2.09 -31.44
C HIS A 326 11.26 1.51 -31.66
N THR A 327 10.29 2.04 -30.93
CA THR A 327 8.93 1.53 -30.94
C THR A 327 8.22 1.75 -32.28
N ASP A 328 8.65 2.73 -33.07
CA ASP A 328 8.12 3.07 -34.41
C ASP A 328 8.47 2.07 -35.53
N ARG A 329 9.31 1.07 -35.24
CA ARG A 329 9.79 0.09 -36.22
C ARG A 329 10.01 -1.31 -35.66
N ASP A 330 10.14 -1.44 -34.34
CA ASP A 330 10.41 -2.69 -33.65
C ASP A 330 9.22 -3.06 -32.74
N SER A 331 8.78 -4.32 -32.80
CA SER A 331 7.72 -4.82 -31.90
C SER A 331 8.14 -4.70 -30.43
N TRP A 332 7.33 -4.02 -29.62
CA TRP A 332 7.76 -3.59 -28.28
C TRP A 332 6.95 -4.17 -27.11
N CYS A 333 6.02 -5.10 -27.34
CA CYS A 333 5.24 -5.78 -26.29
C CYS A 333 6.13 -6.41 -25.19
N ALA A 334 7.16 -7.17 -25.56
CA ALA A 334 8.07 -7.81 -24.62
C ALA A 334 9.07 -6.82 -23.97
N ALA A 335 9.42 -5.74 -24.67
CA ALA A 335 10.22 -4.66 -24.11
C ALA A 335 9.44 -3.88 -23.04
N PHE A 336 8.14 -3.63 -23.27
CA PHE A 336 7.21 -3.09 -22.29
C PHE A 336 7.13 -4.00 -21.05
N VAL A 337 6.89 -5.30 -21.22
CA VAL A 337 6.89 -6.26 -20.11
C VAL A 337 8.20 -6.20 -19.34
N SER A 338 9.35 -6.26 -20.03
CA SER A 338 10.68 -6.15 -19.39
C SER A 338 10.83 -4.85 -18.61
N TRP A 339 10.41 -3.71 -19.18
CA TRP A 339 10.47 -2.44 -18.48
C TRP A 339 9.62 -2.45 -17.20
N VAL A 340 8.41 -3.00 -17.25
CA VAL A 340 7.54 -3.10 -16.07
C VAL A 340 8.16 -4.03 -15.02
N VAL A 341 8.43 -5.29 -15.35
CA VAL A 341 8.77 -6.31 -14.34
C VAL A 341 10.23 -6.25 -13.87
N ASN A 342 11.16 -5.82 -14.73
CA ASN A 342 12.58 -5.75 -14.41
C ASN A 342 12.99 -4.33 -14.02
N HIS A 343 12.71 -3.34 -14.87
CA HIS A 343 13.25 -2.00 -14.69
C HIS A 343 12.49 -1.17 -13.65
N LYS A 344 11.18 -1.38 -13.50
CA LYS A 344 10.33 -0.58 -12.59
C LYS A 344 9.89 -1.34 -11.35
N ALA A 345 9.40 -2.56 -11.51
CA ALA A 345 8.91 -3.37 -10.40
C ALA A 345 10.03 -4.14 -9.70
N HIS A 346 11.15 -4.38 -10.39
CA HIS A 346 12.30 -5.15 -9.88
C HIS A 346 11.94 -6.55 -9.35
N VAL A 347 10.88 -7.16 -9.89
CA VAL A 347 10.42 -8.50 -9.47
C VAL A 347 11.20 -9.62 -10.16
N THR A 348 11.97 -9.31 -11.20
CA THR A 348 12.90 -10.25 -11.85
C THR A 348 14.12 -9.51 -12.38
N THR A 349 15.25 -10.22 -12.47
CA THR A 349 16.45 -9.76 -13.17
C THR A 349 16.47 -10.19 -14.64
N TYR A 350 15.53 -11.04 -15.07
CA TYR A 350 15.33 -11.44 -16.45
C TYR A 350 14.71 -10.31 -17.27
N LYS A 351 15.17 -10.17 -18.52
CA LYS A 351 14.61 -9.23 -19.51
C LYS A 351 14.85 -9.76 -20.92
N SER A 352 13.87 -9.59 -21.78
CA SER A 352 14.02 -9.79 -23.23
C SER A 352 13.02 -8.93 -24.00
N ALA A 353 13.45 -8.43 -25.15
CA ALA A 353 12.59 -7.77 -26.13
C ALA A 353 11.87 -8.76 -27.06
N ALA A 354 12.08 -10.07 -26.89
CA ALA A 354 11.45 -11.11 -27.69
C ALA A 354 10.49 -11.98 -26.86
N VAL A 355 9.24 -12.12 -27.31
CA VAL A 355 8.22 -12.99 -26.69
C VAL A 355 8.71 -14.44 -26.57
N GLY A 356 9.37 -14.95 -27.61
CA GLY A 356 9.88 -16.32 -27.63
C GLY A 356 10.89 -16.62 -26.52
N ASP A 357 11.72 -15.64 -26.13
CA ASP A 357 12.72 -15.83 -25.07
C ASP A 357 12.04 -16.00 -23.70
N TRP A 358 11.02 -15.17 -23.41
CA TRP A 358 10.20 -15.31 -22.21
C TRP A 358 9.54 -16.68 -22.14
N VAL A 359 8.92 -17.12 -23.23
CA VAL A 359 8.26 -18.43 -23.33
C VAL A 359 9.26 -19.57 -23.16
N ASN A 360 10.41 -19.52 -23.85
CA ASN A 360 11.43 -20.56 -23.79
C ASN A 360 12.07 -20.65 -22.40
N THR A 361 12.32 -19.50 -21.77
CA THR A 361 12.89 -19.43 -20.41
C THR A 361 11.89 -19.98 -19.39
N ALA A 362 10.61 -19.65 -19.52
CA ALA A 362 9.56 -20.20 -18.67
C ALA A 362 9.33 -21.71 -18.91
N LYS A 363 9.43 -22.18 -20.15
CA LYS A 363 9.36 -23.63 -20.49
C LYS A 363 10.52 -24.42 -19.89
N ALA A 364 11.68 -23.78 -19.72
CA ALA A 364 12.87 -24.36 -19.11
C ALA A 364 12.94 -24.17 -17.58
N ASP A 365 11.89 -23.62 -16.95
CA ASP A 365 11.85 -23.27 -15.52
C ASP A 365 13.07 -22.43 -15.08
N GLY A 366 13.55 -21.56 -15.97
CA GLY A 366 14.75 -20.74 -15.79
C GLY A 366 14.42 -19.34 -15.27
N SER A 367 15.41 -18.69 -14.62
CA SER A 367 15.30 -17.30 -14.13
C SER A 367 14.08 -17.02 -13.24
N ASN A 368 13.65 -18.04 -12.49
CA ASN A 368 12.44 -18.04 -11.67
C ASN A 368 11.15 -17.70 -12.44
N LEU A 369 11.11 -18.02 -13.74
CA LEU A 369 9.92 -17.92 -14.55
C LEU A 369 9.23 -19.29 -14.57
N ASN A 370 8.11 -19.41 -13.87
CA ASN A 370 7.39 -20.66 -13.69
C ASN A 370 6.12 -20.65 -14.53
N ARG A 371 5.85 -21.75 -15.23
CA ARG A 371 4.56 -21.93 -15.91
C ARG A 371 3.47 -22.24 -14.88
N VAL A 372 2.35 -21.56 -14.99
CA VAL A 372 1.19 -21.77 -14.09
C VAL A 372 -0.06 -22.08 -14.89
N SER A 373 -0.97 -22.84 -14.29
CA SER A 373 -2.28 -23.18 -14.88
C SER A 373 -3.40 -22.24 -14.44
N THR A 374 -3.21 -21.52 -13.34
CA THR A 374 -4.17 -20.56 -12.78
C THR A 374 -3.50 -19.20 -12.71
N PRO A 375 -3.74 -18.31 -13.69
CA PRO A 375 -3.17 -16.98 -13.69
C PRO A 375 -3.77 -16.14 -12.57
N ARG A 376 -3.01 -15.18 -12.07
CA ARG A 376 -3.47 -14.11 -11.19
C ARG A 376 -2.95 -12.77 -11.69
N ALA A 377 -3.47 -11.68 -11.12
CA ALA A 377 -2.95 -10.34 -11.36
C ALA A 377 -1.41 -10.33 -11.25
N GLY A 378 -0.75 -9.66 -12.20
CA GLY A 378 0.69 -9.49 -12.36
C GLY A 378 1.49 -10.70 -12.84
N ASP A 379 0.86 -11.86 -13.06
CA ASP A 379 1.48 -12.90 -13.90
C ASP A 379 1.61 -12.37 -15.35
N LEU A 380 2.56 -12.89 -16.11
CA LEU A 380 2.66 -12.63 -17.54
C LEU A 380 1.78 -13.61 -18.30
N ILE A 381 1.29 -13.18 -19.45
CA ILE A 381 0.50 -14.00 -20.37
C ILE A 381 1.08 -13.87 -21.76
N ALA A 382 1.52 -15.00 -22.33
CA ALA A 382 1.96 -15.07 -23.71
C ALA A 382 0.83 -15.66 -24.57
N PHE A 383 0.67 -15.12 -25.78
CA PHE A 383 -0.33 -15.53 -26.75
C PHE A 383 0.33 -16.16 -27.96
N ASP A 384 -0.36 -17.18 -28.49
CA ASP A 384 -0.01 -17.88 -29.71
C ASP A 384 -1.25 -17.91 -30.62
N TRP A 385 -1.37 -16.87 -31.44
CA TRP A 385 -2.58 -16.49 -32.17
C TRP A 385 -3.01 -17.50 -33.24
N ASP A 386 -2.06 -18.26 -33.81
CA ASP A 386 -2.37 -19.30 -34.80
C ASP A 386 -2.63 -20.68 -34.17
N GLY A 387 -2.42 -20.81 -32.86
CA GLY A 387 -2.74 -21.99 -32.08
C GLY A 387 -1.88 -23.21 -32.40
N ASN A 388 -0.66 -23.03 -32.93
CA ASN A 388 0.23 -24.14 -33.29
C ASN A 388 1.13 -24.62 -32.12
N GLY A 389 1.21 -23.84 -31.03
CA GLY A 389 1.97 -24.12 -29.80
C GLY A 389 3.43 -23.61 -29.77
N ASP A 390 3.91 -22.96 -30.83
CA ASP A 390 5.30 -22.57 -31.02
C ASP A 390 5.64 -21.15 -30.52
N TYR A 391 4.64 -20.26 -30.38
CA TYR A 391 4.83 -18.85 -30.01
C TYR A 391 5.86 -18.15 -30.92
N ALA A 392 5.82 -18.44 -32.22
CA ALA A 392 6.70 -17.87 -33.24
C ALA A 392 6.19 -16.54 -33.80
N TYR A 393 7.11 -15.74 -34.34
CA TYR A 393 6.75 -14.52 -35.05
C TYR A 393 6.07 -14.88 -36.38
N PRO A 394 5.01 -14.17 -36.81
CA PRO A 394 4.41 -12.98 -36.21
C PRO A 394 3.27 -13.26 -35.23
N ASN A 395 2.88 -14.52 -35.03
CA ASN A 395 1.65 -14.91 -34.34
C ASN A 395 1.79 -14.94 -32.81
N ARG A 396 2.70 -14.14 -32.24
CA ARG A 396 3.01 -14.15 -30.82
C ARG A 396 2.81 -12.79 -30.17
N HIS A 397 2.33 -12.79 -28.94
CA HIS A 397 2.22 -11.58 -28.13
C HIS A 397 2.50 -11.86 -26.66
N ILE A 398 2.76 -10.83 -25.87
CA ILE A 398 2.90 -10.96 -24.42
C ILE A 398 2.33 -9.73 -23.71
N GLY A 399 1.60 -9.98 -22.64
CA GLY A 399 0.99 -8.97 -21.79
C GLY A 399 1.19 -9.27 -20.30
N ILE A 400 0.62 -8.40 -19.49
CA ILE A 400 0.56 -8.52 -18.03
C ILE A 400 -0.89 -8.75 -17.63
N VAL A 401 -1.17 -9.76 -16.82
CA VAL A 401 -2.52 -10.00 -16.30
C VAL A 401 -2.90 -8.87 -15.35
N ASP A 402 -3.92 -8.10 -15.67
CA ASP A 402 -4.48 -7.03 -14.84
C ASP A 402 -5.33 -7.61 -13.70
N HIS A 403 -6.30 -8.45 -14.08
CA HIS A 403 -7.14 -9.22 -13.16
C HIS A 403 -7.80 -10.39 -13.90
N VAL A 404 -8.36 -11.33 -13.14
CA VAL A 404 -9.11 -12.48 -13.66
C VAL A 404 -10.50 -12.46 -13.01
N ASP A 405 -11.54 -12.47 -13.84
CA ASP A 405 -12.93 -12.54 -13.39
C ASP A 405 -13.25 -13.91 -12.77
N ARG A 406 -14.32 -13.97 -11.98
CA ARG A 406 -14.76 -15.20 -11.32
C ARG A 406 -15.09 -16.33 -12.32
N ASP A 407 -15.52 -15.98 -13.52
CA ASP A 407 -15.85 -16.91 -14.61
C ASP A 407 -14.63 -17.30 -15.46
N GLY A 408 -13.43 -16.81 -15.12
CA GLY A 408 -12.18 -17.14 -15.78
C GLY A 408 -11.85 -16.25 -16.98
N VAL A 409 -12.62 -15.20 -17.24
CA VAL A 409 -12.25 -14.15 -18.21
C VAL A 409 -11.03 -13.40 -17.68
N ILE A 410 -10.03 -13.20 -18.53
CA ILE A 410 -8.74 -12.59 -18.18
C ILE A 410 -8.67 -11.21 -18.80
N HIS A 411 -8.32 -10.21 -18.00
CA HIS A 411 -8.04 -8.86 -18.45
C HIS A 411 -6.55 -8.60 -18.39
N THR A 412 -6.01 -7.96 -19.42
CA THR A 412 -4.57 -7.78 -19.60
C THR A 412 -4.22 -6.31 -19.84
N ILE A 413 -2.96 -5.97 -19.59
CA ILE A 413 -2.36 -4.71 -20.05
C ILE A 413 -1.22 -5.08 -20.98
N GLU A 414 -1.33 -4.60 -22.21
CA GLU A 414 -0.48 -5.02 -23.32
C GLU A 414 0.09 -3.79 -24.00
N GLY A 415 1.32 -3.89 -24.47
CA GLY A 415 1.95 -2.87 -25.30
C GLY A 415 1.99 -3.33 -26.74
N ASN A 416 2.20 -2.42 -27.70
CA ASN A 416 2.31 -2.75 -29.12
C ASN A 416 1.05 -3.40 -29.70
N TRP A 417 -0.13 -2.88 -29.33
CA TRP A 417 -1.40 -3.25 -29.95
C TRP A 417 -1.89 -2.11 -30.84
N GLY A 418 -2.25 -2.40 -32.10
CA GLY A 418 -2.81 -1.45 -33.04
C GLY A 418 -3.32 -2.13 -34.32
N PRO A 419 -4.51 -1.80 -34.86
CA PRO A 419 -4.98 -2.31 -36.14
C PRO A 419 -4.51 -1.32 -37.21
N ALA A 420 -3.31 -1.56 -37.76
CA ALA A 420 -2.65 -0.75 -38.81
C ALA A 420 -1.49 0.19 -38.39
N GLY A 421 -0.68 -0.22 -37.40
CA GLY A 421 0.65 0.39 -37.21
C GLY A 421 0.72 1.58 -36.26
N ASP A 422 -0.37 1.89 -35.56
CA ASP A 422 -0.36 2.79 -34.40
C ASP A 422 -0.42 1.91 -33.15
N GLY A 423 0.73 1.52 -32.58
CA GLY A 423 0.76 0.77 -31.33
C GLY A 423 0.47 1.66 -30.12
N TRP A 424 -0.26 1.17 -29.11
CA TRP A 424 -0.29 1.82 -27.79
C TRP A 424 -0.38 0.80 -26.67
N VAL A 425 -0.17 1.26 -25.43
CA VAL A 425 -0.43 0.46 -24.23
C VAL A 425 -1.92 0.49 -23.93
N HIS A 426 -2.58 -0.66 -23.93
CA HIS A 426 -4.03 -0.77 -23.80
C HIS A 426 -4.44 -1.90 -22.86
N ARG A 427 -5.74 -1.93 -22.56
CA ARG A 427 -6.37 -3.06 -21.88
C ARG A 427 -7.06 -3.95 -22.91
N ASP A 428 -6.88 -5.25 -22.78
CA ASP A 428 -7.63 -6.25 -23.55
C ASP A 428 -8.32 -7.27 -22.64
N THR A 429 -9.25 -8.02 -23.20
CA THR A 429 -10.05 -9.04 -22.51
C THR A 429 -10.04 -10.33 -23.30
N HIS A 430 -9.62 -11.41 -22.66
CA HIS A 430 -9.53 -12.74 -23.26
C HIS A 430 -10.39 -13.73 -22.49
N ASN A 431 -11.16 -14.55 -23.21
CA ASN A 431 -11.94 -15.62 -22.62
C ASN A 431 -11.34 -16.98 -23.01
N PRO A 432 -10.58 -17.64 -22.10
CA PRO A 432 -9.95 -18.93 -22.36
C PRO A 432 -10.92 -20.04 -22.80
N ALA A 433 -12.20 -19.97 -22.40
CA ALA A 433 -13.20 -20.97 -22.77
C ALA A 433 -13.65 -20.87 -24.23
N THR A 434 -13.41 -19.73 -24.89
CA THR A 434 -13.86 -19.47 -26.28
C THR A 434 -12.73 -19.08 -27.23
N ALA A 435 -11.53 -18.85 -26.69
CA ALA A 435 -10.34 -18.50 -27.46
C ALA A 435 -9.99 -19.61 -28.47
N ARG A 436 -9.59 -19.19 -29.68
CA ARG A 436 -9.11 -20.08 -30.75
C ARG A 436 -7.58 -20.11 -30.85
N TYR A 437 -6.91 -19.61 -29.83
CA TYR A 437 -5.46 -19.44 -29.74
C TYR A 437 -4.96 -19.98 -28.40
N HIS A 438 -3.66 -20.26 -28.30
CA HIS A 438 -3.07 -20.75 -27.06
C HIS A 438 -2.60 -19.59 -26.16
N MET A 439 -2.71 -19.81 -24.85
CA MET A 439 -2.24 -18.90 -23.82
C MET A 439 -1.31 -19.64 -22.88
N LEU A 440 -0.15 -19.04 -22.58
CA LEU A 440 0.80 -19.52 -21.58
C LEU A 440 0.90 -18.49 -20.46
N TYR A 441 0.61 -18.90 -19.23
CA TYR A 441 0.75 -18.05 -18.06
C TYR A 441 2.11 -18.29 -17.40
N ILE A 442 2.82 -17.20 -17.11
CA ILE A 442 4.17 -17.22 -16.55
C ILE A 442 4.16 -16.42 -15.25
N ARG A 443 4.49 -17.08 -14.14
CA ARG A 443 4.66 -16.47 -12.82
C ARG A 443 6.14 -16.21 -12.55
N ILE A 444 6.41 -15.02 -12.02
CA ILE A 444 7.73 -14.63 -11.54
C ILE A 444 7.81 -14.96 -10.05
N GLU A 445 8.80 -15.73 -9.60
CA GLU A 445 8.97 -16.16 -8.19
C GLU A 445 10.31 -15.79 -7.52
#